data_AF-A0A259NGT1-F1
#
_entry.id   AF-A0A259NGT1-F1
#
_cell.length_a   1.000
_cell.length_b   1.000
_cell.length_c   1.000
_cell.angle_alpha   90.00
_cell.angle_beta   90.00
_cell.angle_gamma   90.00
#
_symmetry.space_group_name_H-M   'P 1'
#
loop_
_entity.id
_entity.type
_entity.pdbx_description
1 polymer ?
#
loop_
_entity_poly.entity_id
_entity_poly.type
_entity_poly.pdbx_seq_one_letter_code
_entity_poly.pdbx_strand_id
1 'polypeptide(L)'
;DDRGITYVMPAPLANRFMHVELQADADAWLAWAARQGIDPVLRDFMAEQPHWLARFLPEPEVKAFPSPRSWVFADRVIKRRALPTLTGAGSSRLDETTLIHIAACVGREAAAALAEFVGGGEQEEFSVAGWLNEPGSLAQLTDISAQMDAVRAIVAARNQGRIRSDEALKLAVELPDDRLSFSLIEQLHQIEGDRLFDEPAFSNWVSARGAKAPVASFGAAPSAG
;
A
#
# COMPACT_ATOMS: atom_id res chain seq x y z
N ASP A 1 -39.64 4.81 10.67
CA ASP A 1 -39.17 3.42 10.74
C ASP A 1 -38.98 2.83 9.36
N ASP A 2 -37.83 3.11 8.75
CA ASP A 2 -37.44 2.47 7.49
C ASP A 2 -36.58 1.25 7.82
N ARG A 3 -37.23 0.22 8.37
CA ARG A 3 -36.66 -1.13 8.34
C ARG A 3 -36.86 -1.57 6.91
N GLY A 4 -35.79 -1.80 6.14
CA GLY A 4 -35.93 -2.43 4.82
C GLY A 4 -36.68 -3.75 5.01
N ILE A 5 -37.99 -3.75 4.72
CA ILE A 5 -38.86 -4.90 4.93
C ILE A 5 -38.53 -5.89 3.82
N THR A 6 -37.50 -6.70 4.02
CA THR A 6 -37.23 -7.83 3.13
C THR A 6 -38.18 -8.94 3.52
N TYR A 7 -39.33 -9.00 2.85
CA TYR A 7 -40.13 -10.22 2.88
C TYR A 7 -39.29 -11.33 2.25
N VAL A 8 -39.00 -12.38 3.02
CA VAL A 8 -38.29 -13.56 2.50
C VAL A 8 -39.09 -14.11 1.32
N MET A 9 -38.47 -14.16 0.14
CA MET A 9 -39.13 -14.63 -1.07
C MET A 9 -39.47 -16.12 -0.89
N PRO A 10 -40.76 -16.53 -0.99
CA PRO A 10 -41.11 -17.94 -0.88
C PRO A 10 -40.45 -18.77 -1.99
N ALA A 11 -40.01 -19.98 -1.67
CA ALA A 11 -39.28 -20.86 -2.61
C ALA A 11 -39.97 -21.06 -3.98
N PRO A 12 -41.31 -21.19 -4.09
CA PRO A 12 -41.97 -21.32 -5.40
C PRO A 12 -41.88 -20.06 -6.27
N LEU A 13 -41.74 -18.89 -5.66
CA LEU A 13 -41.54 -17.62 -6.38
C LEU A 13 -40.07 -17.45 -6.75
N ALA A 14 -39.15 -17.76 -5.83
CA ALA A 14 -37.72 -17.76 -6.09
C ALA A 14 -37.36 -18.63 -7.30
N ASN A 15 -37.93 -19.84 -7.39
CA ASN A 15 -37.69 -20.77 -8.51
C ASN A 15 -38.17 -20.27 -9.90
N ARG A 16 -38.74 -19.08 -9.99
CA ARG A 16 -39.08 -18.41 -11.26
C ARG A 16 -38.09 -17.33 -11.66
N PHE A 17 -37.08 -17.07 -10.83
CA PHE A 17 -36.03 -16.09 -11.07
C PHE A 17 -34.68 -16.76 -11.23
N MET A 18 -33.82 -16.13 -12.04
CA MET A 18 -32.40 -16.41 -12.03
C MET A 18 -31.78 -15.72 -10.81
N HIS A 19 -31.00 -16.45 -10.03
CA HIS A 19 -30.28 -15.90 -8.87
C HIS A 19 -28.83 -15.67 -9.26
N VAL A 20 -28.35 -14.46 -9.05
CA VAL A 20 -26.94 -14.09 -9.23
C VAL A 20 -26.48 -13.52 -7.89
N GLU A 21 -25.48 -14.16 -7.30
CA GLU A 21 -24.83 -13.68 -6.09
C GLU A 21 -23.59 -12.87 -6.47
N LEU A 22 -23.44 -11.70 -5.87
CA LEU A 22 -22.27 -10.85 -6.05
C LEU A 22 -21.43 -10.86 -4.78
N GLN A 23 -20.18 -11.25 -4.92
CA GLN A 23 -19.20 -11.21 -3.85
C GLN A 23 -18.12 -10.17 -4.16
N ALA A 24 -17.62 -9.49 -3.13
CA ALA A 24 -16.46 -8.62 -3.28
C ALA A 24 -15.20 -9.47 -3.44
N ASP A 25 -14.43 -9.17 -4.48
CA ASP A 25 -13.14 -9.78 -4.77
C ASP A 25 -12.06 -8.70 -4.62
N ALA A 26 -11.08 -8.97 -3.74
CA ALA A 26 -10.05 -7.99 -3.41
C ALA A 26 -9.08 -7.74 -4.57
N ASP A 27 -8.66 -8.78 -5.27
CA ASP A 27 -7.70 -8.67 -6.37
C ASP A 27 -8.32 -7.94 -7.57
N ALA A 28 -9.57 -8.27 -7.90
CA ALA A 28 -10.33 -7.57 -8.95
C ALA A 28 -10.57 -6.11 -8.57
N TRP A 29 -10.89 -5.84 -7.30
CA TRP A 29 -11.05 -4.48 -6.80
C TRP A 29 -9.73 -3.70 -6.86
N LEU A 30 -8.60 -4.29 -6.44
CA LEU A 30 -7.27 -3.66 -6.47
C LEU A 30 -6.85 -3.33 -7.91
N ALA A 31 -7.07 -4.25 -8.85
CA ALA A 31 -6.81 -4.02 -10.27
C ALA A 31 -7.67 -2.86 -10.83
N TRP A 32 -8.95 -2.79 -10.44
CA TRP A 32 -9.81 -1.67 -10.80
C TRP A 32 -9.36 -0.36 -10.12
N ALA A 33 -9.03 -0.41 -8.83
CA ALA A 33 -8.64 0.71 -8.00
C ALA A 33 -7.36 1.37 -8.54
N ALA A 34 -6.38 0.57 -8.96
CA ALA A 34 -5.17 1.05 -9.63
C ALA A 34 -5.51 1.84 -10.91
N ARG A 35 -6.40 1.32 -11.77
CA ARG A 35 -6.83 2.01 -13.00
C ARG A 35 -7.64 3.28 -12.75
N GLN A 36 -8.37 3.35 -11.64
CA GLN A 36 -9.15 4.54 -11.24
C GLN A 36 -8.34 5.54 -10.41
N GLY A 37 -7.05 5.26 -10.17
CA GLY A 37 -6.18 6.12 -9.38
C GLY A 37 -6.60 6.24 -7.92
N ILE A 38 -7.17 5.19 -7.32
CA ILE A 38 -7.42 5.14 -5.88
C ILE A 38 -6.09 5.31 -5.14
N ASP A 39 -6.13 6.08 -4.05
CA ASP A 39 -4.97 6.42 -3.24
C ASP A 39 -4.13 5.18 -2.90
N PRO A 40 -2.80 5.22 -3.12
CA PRO A 40 -1.91 4.10 -2.83
C PRO A 40 -2.09 3.54 -1.42
N VAL A 41 -2.27 4.39 -0.40
CA VAL A 41 -2.42 3.94 0.99
C VAL A 41 -3.63 3.03 1.15
N LEU A 42 -4.75 3.33 0.48
CA LEU A 42 -5.92 2.47 0.51
C LEU A 42 -5.72 1.17 -0.27
N ARG A 43 -4.99 1.22 -1.39
CA ARG A 43 -4.67 0.01 -2.16
C ARG A 43 -3.77 -0.93 -1.36
N ASP A 44 -2.75 -0.39 -0.71
CA ASP A 44 -1.82 -1.17 0.11
C ASP A 44 -2.54 -1.75 1.34
N PHE A 45 -3.36 -0.96 2.02
CA PHE A 45 -4.20 -1.44 3.12
C PHE A 45 -5.14 -2.58 2.69
N MET A 46 -5.77 -2.46 1.52
CA MET A 46 -6.66 -3.50 1.00
C MET A 46 -5.92 -4.75 0.52
N ALA A 47 -4.67 -4.61 0.06
CA ALA A 47 -3.82 -5.74 -0.30
C ALA A 47 -3.38 -6.54 0.95
N GLU A 48 -3.05 -5.85 2.05
CA GLU A 48 -2.63 -6.50 3.29
C GLU A 48 -3.82 -7.02 4.11
N GLN A 49 -4.93 -6.29 4.13
CA GLN A 49 -6.11 -6.62 4.93
C GLN A 49 -7.39 -6.70 4.07
N PRO A 50 -7.47 -7.63 3.10
CA PRO A 50 -8.56 -7.70 2.12
C PRO A 50 -9.95 -7.93 2.74
N HIS A 51 -10.00 -8.48 3.95
CA HIS A 51 -11.24 -8.67 4.71
C HIS A 51 -11.96 -7.35 5.04
N TRP A 52 -11.25 -6.22 4.99
CA TRP A 52 -11.87 -4.89 5.15
C TRP A 52 -12.56 -4.40 3.88
N LEU A 53 -12.36 -5.00 2.70
CA LEU A 53 -13.00 -4.54 1.47
C LEU A 53 -14.53 -4.60 1.56
N ALA A 54 -15.06 -5.69 2.12
CA ALA A 54 -16.48 -5.88 2.33
C ALA A 54 -16.72 -6.62 3.66
N ARG A 55 -17.23 -5.90 4.65
CA ARG A 55 -17.56 -6.45 5.96
C ARG A 55 -18.87 -5.85 6.43
N PHE A 56 -19.92 -6.66 6.46
CA PHE A 56 -21.22 -6.22 6.96
C PHE A 56 -21.57 -7.01 8.22
N LEU A 57 -21.62 -6.31 9.35
CA LEU A 57 -22.14 -6.85 10.60
C LEU A 57 -23.55 -6.27 10.79
N PRO A 58 -24.62 -7.09 10.75
CA PRO A 58 -25.98 -6.60 10.86
C PRO A 58 -26.29 -6.20 12.31
N GLU A 59 -25.97 -4.96 12.67
CA GLU A 59 -26.37 -4.36 13.94
C GLU A 59 -27.55 -3.37 13.73
N PRO A 60 -28.39 -3.14 14.76
CA PRO A 60 -29.63 -2.37 14.62
C PRO A 60 -29.47 -0.93 14.09
N GLU A 61 -28.28 -0.32 14.17
CA GLU A 61 -28.03 1.08 13.80
C GLU A 61 -26.73 1.29 12.99
N VAL A 62 -26.36 0.35 12.12
CA VAL A 62 -25.17 0.54 11.27
C VAL A 62 -25.45 1.54 10.15
N LYS A 63 -24.89 2.76 10.27
CA LYS A 63 -24.98 3.83 9.25
C LYS A 63 -23.81 3.83 8.26
N ALA A 64 -22.66 3.27 8.65
CA ALA A 64 -21.45 3.23 7.84
C ALA A 64 -20.75 1.88 8.06
N PHE A 65 -20.38 1.23 6.96
CA PHE A 65 -19.72 -0.07 6.99
C PHE A 65 -18.80 -0.25 5.77
N PRO A 66 -17.81 -1.16 5.84
CA PRO A 66 -16.90 -1.40 4.74
C PRO A 66 -17.57 -2.11 3.56
N SER A 67 -17.41 -1.51 2.39
CA SER A 67 -17.83 -2.02 1.08
C SER A 67 -16.95 -1.39 0.01
N PRO A 68 -16.81 -1.99 -1.19
CA PRO A 68 -16.07 -1.38 -2.30
C PRO A 68 -16.48 0.08 -2.57
N ARG A 69 -17.78 0.38 -2.42
CA ARG A 69 -18.33 1.72 -2.59
C ARG A 69 -17.92 2.69 -1.48
N SER A 70 -17.96 2.28 -0.22
CA SER A 70 -17.59 3.16 0.89
C SER A 70 -16.09 3.46 0.94
N TRP A 71 -15.25 2.53 0.49
CA TRP A 71 -13.81 2.79 0.30
C TRP A 71 -13.52 3.84 -0.78
N VAL A 72 -14.32 3.89 -1.85
CA VAL A 72 -14.23 4.97 -2.85
C VAL A 72 -14.63 6.33 -2.24
N PHE A 73 -15.49 6.36 -1.23
CA PHE A 73 -15.79 7.61 -0.51
C PHE A 73 -14.64 8.03 0.40
N ALA A 74 -14.01 7.07 1.10
CA ALA A 74 -12.80 7.31 1.88
C ALA A 74 -11.67 7.87 1.00
N ASP A 75 -11.45 7.31 -0.20
CA ASP A 75 -10.49 7.83 -1.18
C ASP A 75 -10.71 9.31 -1.51
N ARG A 76 -11.97 9.71 -1.74
CA ARG A 76 -12.31 11.13 -2.01
C ARG A 76 -12.02 12.03 -0.82
N VAL A 77 -12.22 11.53 0.40
CA VAL A 77 -11.88 12.26 1.63
C VAL A 77 -10.38 12.49 1.69
N ILE A 78 -9.58 11.42 1.50
CA ILE A 78 -8.11 11.48 1.51
C ILE A 78 -7.62 12.48 0.46
N LYS A 79 -8.03 12.33 -0.80
CA LYS A 79 -7.62 13.23 -1.89
C LYS A 79 -8.00 14.68 -1.67
N ARG A 80 -9.19 14.95 -1.12
CA ARG A 80 -9.64 16.32 -0.84
C ARG A 80 -8.81 16.96 0.27
N ARG A 81 -8.36 16.18 1.24
CA ARG A 81 -7.57 16.64 2.40
C ARG A 81 -6.07 16.70 2.09
N ALA A 82 -5.59 15.90 1.13
CA ALA A 82 -4.23 15.93 0.60
C ALA A 82 -3.94 17.12 -0.35
N LEU A 83 -4.96 17.88 -0.77
CA LEU A 83 -4.78 19.12 -1.54
C LEU A 83 -4.01 20.16 -0.69
N PRO A 84 -3.01 20.87 -1.25
CA PRO A 84 -1.99 21.55 -0.46
C PRO A 84 -2.59 22.67 0.38
N THR A 85 -2.68 22.40 1.68
CA THR A 85 -2.62 23.49 2.66
C THR A 85 -1.22 24.08 2.53
N LEU A 86 -1.11 25.40 2.37
CA LEU A 86 0.09 26.20 2.12
C LEU A 86 1.18 26.14 3.21
N THR A 87 1.26 25.06 3.98
CA THR A 87 2.20 24.87 5.07
C THR A 87 2.85 23.50 4.91
N GLY A 88 4.11 23.50 4.48
CA GLY A 88 4.93 22.31 4.25
C GLY A 88 5.25 21.52 5.53
N ALA A 89 4.23 20.90 6.12
CA ALA A 89 4.38 19.88 7.14
C ALA A 89 3.78 18.58 6.57
N GLY A 90 4.64 17.79 5.91
CA GLY A 90 4.28 16.45 5.48
C GLY A 90 4.04 15.59 6.71
N SER A 91 2.79 15.48 7.13
CA SER A 91 2.40 14.48 8.12
C SER A 91 2.05 13.21 7.36
N SER A 92 2.89 12.19 7.54
CA SER A 92 2.69 10.79 7.12
C SER A 92 1.44 10.16 7.75
N ARG A 93 0.75 10.89 8.64
CA ARG A 93 -0.38 10.44 9.44
C ARG A 93 -1.67 11.12 8.99
N LEU A 94 -2.73 10.35 8.87
CA LEU A 94 -4.08 10.88 8.69
C LEU A 94 -4.45 11.70 9.93
N ASP A 95 -4.74 12.99 9.76
CA ASP A 95 -5.17 13.85 10.86
C ASP A 95 -6.53 13.37 11.43
N GLU A 96 -6.82 13.75 12.67
CA GLU A 96 -8.02 13.33 13.39
C GLU A 96 -9.31 13.67 12.62
N THR A 97 -9.36 14.83 11.97
CA THR A 97 -10.54 15.24 11.19
C THR A 97 -10.71 14.36 9.97
N THR A 98 -9.62 14.03 9.26
CA THR A 98 -9.65 13.11 8.13
C THR A 98 -10.12 11.71 8.56
N LEU A 99 -9.63 11.21 9.70
CA LEU A 99 -10.06 9.93 10.26
C LEU A 99 -11.55 9.89 10.61
N ILE A 100 -12.09 10.95 11.21
CA ILE A 100 -13.53 11.05 11.50
C ILE A 100 -14.37 10.95 10.21
N HIS A 101 -13.93 11.61 9.13
CA HIS A 101 -14.64 11.55 7.84
C HIS A 101 -14.52 10.17 7.18
N ILE A 102 -13.38 9.50 7.30
CA ILE A 102 -13.21 8.12 6.82
C ILE A 102 -14.13 7.20 7.62
N ALA A 103 -14.17 7.32 8.95
CA ALA A 103 -15.07 6.54 9.81
C ALA A 103 -16.55 6.76 9.46
N ALA A 104 -16.94 7.97 9.06
CA ALA A 104 -18.28 8.26 8.56
C ALA A 104 -18.61 7.54 7.23
N CYS A 105 -17.60 7.11 6.47
CA CYS A 105 -17.78 6.36 5.23
C CYS A 105 -17.79 4.84 5.47
N VAL A 106 -16.77 4.32 6.16
CA VAL A 106 -16.50 2.87 6.27
C VAL A 106 -16.80 2.29 7.65
N GLY A 107 -17.21 3.10 8.62
CA GLY A 107 -17.38 2.68 10.01
C GLY A 107 -16.12 2.90 10.85
N ARG A 108 -16.29 2.97 12.17
CA ARG A 108 -15.21 3.31 13.11
C ARG A 108 -14.11 2.27 13.15
N GLU A 109 -14.46 0.99 13.16
CA GLU A 109 -13.47 -0.09 13.24
C GLU A 109 -12.54 -0.12 12.03
N ALA A 110 -13.10 -0.03 10.82
CA ALA A 110 -12.31 -0.02 9.60
C ALA A 110 -11.44 1.24 9.48
N ALA A 111 -11.93 2.39 9.93
CA ALA A 111 -11.14 3.61 9.98
C ALA A 111 -10.00 3.52 11.01
N ALA A 112 -10.23 2.88 12.15
CA ALA A 112 -9.20 2.63 13.15
C ALA A 112 -8.13 1.66 12.62
N ALA A 113 -8.54 0.58 11.96
CA ALA A 113 -7.62 -0.36 11.32
C ALA A 113 -6.76 0.32 10.23
N LEU A 114 -7.35 1.21 9.42
CA LEU A 114 -6.58 2.03 8.48
C LEU A 114 -5.63 2.99 9.21
N ALA A 115 -6.07 3.63 10.29
CA ALA A 115 -5.23 4.53 11.07
C ALA A 115 -4.04 3.81 11.72
N GLU A 116 -4.26 2.57 12.18
CA GLU A 116 -3.23 1.70 12.72
C GLU A 116 -2.30 1.21 11.62
N PHE A 117 -2.81 0.86 10.44
CA PHE A 117 -1.98 0.53 9.28
C PHE A 117 -1.08 1.70 8.87
N VAL A 118 -1.64 2.91 8.79
CA VAL A 118 -0.88 4.13 8.45
C VAL A 118 0.08 4.54 9.58
N GLY A 119 -0.37 4.46 10.83
CA GLY A 119 0.43 4.82 12.01
C GLY A 119 1.45 3.77 12.42
N GLY A 120 1.25 2.51 12.03
CA GLY A 120 2.14 1.38 12.27
C GLY A 120 3.23 1.23 11.21
N GLY A 121 3.07 1.88 10.05
CA GLY A 121 4.15 2.06 9.08
C GLY A 121 5.28 2.99 9.56
N GLU A 122 5.04 3.70 10.66
CA GLU A 122 6.06 4.39 11.46
C GLU A 122 6.07 3.78 12.87
N GLN A 123 6.52 2.53 13.01
CA GLN A 123 7.17 2.17 14.26
C GLN A 123 8.32 3.17 14.47
N GLU A 124 8.34 3.83 15.64
CA GLU A 124 9.34 4.80 16.09
C GLU A 124 10.80 4.28 16.13
N GLU A 125 11.12 3.16 15.48
CA GLU A 125 12.48 2.61 15.32
C GLU A 125 13.11 2.88 13.95
N PHE A 126 12.33 3.22 12.92
CA PHE A 126 12.84 3.27 11.53
C PHE A 126 12.86 4.69 10.96
N SER A 127 13.85 5.46 11.38
CA SER A 127 14.13 6.78 10.79
C SER A 127 15.02 6.63 9.57
N VAL A 128 14.50 6.93 8.38
CA VAL A 128 15.31 7.01 7.15
C VAL A 128 16.48 7.98 7.33
N ALA A 129 16.27 9.10 8.04
CA ALA A 129 17.35 10.03 8.38
C ALA A 129 18.39 9.40 9.32
N GLY A 130 17.96 8.53 10.24
CA GLY A 130 18.83 7.71 11.08
C GLY A 130 19.71 6.79 10.24
N TRP A 131 19.11 6.06 9.30
CA TRP A 131 19.86 5.19 8.38
C TRP A 131 20.78 5.95 7.44
N LEU A 132 20.45 7.17 7.02
CA LEU A 132 21.39 7.97 6.24
C LEU A 132 22.62 8.40 7.04
N ASN A 133 22.46 8.63 8.34
CA ASN A 133 23.57 8.96 9.24
C ASN A 133 24.39 7.71 9.60
N GLU A 134 23.74 6.55 9.74
CA GLU A 134 24.38 5.27 10.05
C GLU A 134 23.83 4.14 9.16
N PRO A 135 24.26 4.02 7.89
CA PRO A 135 23.70 3.06 6.94
C PRO A 135 23.78 1.60 7.38
N GLY A 136 24.84 1.23 8.09
CA GLY A 136 25.05 -0.14 8.59
C GLY A 136 24.05 -0.58 9.67
N SER A 137 23.27 0.33 10.25
CA SER A 137 22.19 -0.04 11.17
C SER A 137 21.04 -0.78 10.45
N LEU A 138 20.87 -0.51 9.15
CA LEU A 138 19.89 -1.20 8.30
C LEU A 138 20.26 -2.69 8.13
N ALA A 139 21.56 -3.01 8.17
CA ALA A 139 22.07 -4.37 8.12
C ALA A 139 21.71 -5.21 9.37
N GLN A 140 21.26 -4.56 10.46
CA GLN A 140 20.91 -5.22 11.72
C GLN A 140 19.45 -5.73 11.74
N LEU A 141 18.65 -5.36 10.74
CA LEU A 141 17.25 -5.79 10.62
C LEU A 141 17.17 -7.25 10.20
N THR A 142 17.13 -8.16 11.18
CA THR A 142 17.09 -9.61 10.90
C THR A 142 15.71 -10.10 10.44
N ASP A 143 14.66 -9.41 10.86
CA ASP A 143 13.28 -9.75 10.51
C ASP A 143 12.90 -9.29 9.10
N ILE A 144 12.23 -10.16 8.33
CA ILE A 144 11.82 -9.86 6.96
C ILE A 144 10.74 -8.78 6.95
N SER A 145 9.82 -8.76 7.92
CA SER A 145 8.78 -7.72 8.00
C SER A 145 9.42 -6.36 8.23
N ALA A 146 10.33 -6.25 9.20
CA ALA A 146 11.08 -5.01 9.46
C ALA A 146 11.89 -4.52 8.24
N GLN A 147 12.47 -5.44 7.46
CA GLN A 147 13.15 -5.06 6.21
C GLN A 147 12.16 -4.59 5.13
N MET A 148 10.98 -5.19 5.02
CA MET A 148 9.93 -4.72 4.12
C MET A 148 9.43 -3.33 4.52
N ASP A 149 9.27 -3.08 5.82
CA ASP A 149 8.95 -1.75 6.36
C ASP A 149 10.04 -0.73 6.01
N ALA A 150 11.31 -1.11 6.12
CA ALA A 150 12.43 -0.26 5.72
C ALA A 150 12.38 0.10 4.22
N VAL A 151 12.13 -0.87 3.35
CA VAL A 151 11.97 -0.63 1.90
C VAL A 151 10.81 0.35 1.65
N ARG A 152 9.65 0.14 2.27
CA ARG A 152 8.50 1.05 2.16
C ARG A 152 8.84 2.46 2.61
N ALA A 153 9.50 2.60 3.76
CA ALA A 153 9.90 3.89 4.31
C ALA A 153 10.87 4.64 3.38
N ILE A 154 11.85 3.94 2.79
CA ILE A 154 12.81 4.53 1.84
C ILE A 154 12.09 5.01 0.57
N VAL A 155 11.24 4.17 -0.02
CA VAL A 155 10.47 4.51 -1.23
C VAL A 155 9.55 5.71 -0.96
N ALA A 156 8.86 5.72 0.17
CA ALA A 156 8.01 6.82 0.59
C ALA A 156 8.81 8.12 0.77
N ALA A 157 9.96 8.07 1.43
CA ALA A 157 10.84 9.22 1.61
C ALA A 157 11.35 9.76 0.26
N ARG A 158 11.62 8.86 -0.70
CA ARG A 158 12.07 9.25 -2.04
C ARG A 158 10.95 9.94 -2.83
N ASN A 159 9.76 9.35 -2.87
CA ASN A 159 8.59 9.92 -3.54
C ASN A 159 8.21 11.31 -3.00
N GLN A 160 8.46 11.55 -1.71
CA GLN A 160 8.20 12.82 -1.04
C GLN A 160 9.36 13.83 -1.18
N GLY A 161 10.42 13.47 -1.91
CA GLY A 161 11.59 14.33 -2.13
C GLY A 161 12.43 14.59 -0.88
N ARG A 162 12.28 13.78 0.18
CA ARG A 162 13.05 13.93 1.42
C ARG A 162 14.49 13.41 1.30
N ILE A 163 14.70 12.45 0.40
CA ILE A 163 16.02 11.87 0.11
C ILE A 163 16.29 11.92 -1.39
N ARG A 164 17.58 11.92 -1.73
CA ARG A 164 18.08 11.88 -3.11
C ARG A 164 18.18 10.44 -3.63
N SER A 165 18.25 10.27 -4.94
CA SER A 165 18.42 8.96 -5.59
C SER A 165 19.68 8.24 -5.11
N ASP A 166 20.80 8.98 -5.01
CA ASP A 166 22.09 8.44 -4.54
C ASP A 166 22.03 7.94 -3.10
N GLU A 167 21.24 8.59 -2.25
CA GLU A 167 21.00 8.22 -0.86
C GLU A 167 20.16 6.95 -0.74
N ALA A 168 19.09 6.84 -1.51
CA ALA A 168 18.27 5.62 -1.56
C ALA A 168 19.08 4.42 -2.07
N LEU A 169 19.93 4.62 -3.08
CA LEU A 169 20.83 3.58 -3.62
C LEU A 169 21.86 3.12 -2.59
N LYS A 170 22.41 4.02 -1.77
CA LYS A 170 23.32 3.66 -0.66
C LYS A 170 22.61 2.79 0.38
N LEU A 171 21.38 3.14 0.75
CA LEU A 171 20.59 2.33 1.68
C LEU A 171 20.23 0.95 1.12
N ALA A 172 19.99 0.86 -0.20
CA ALA A 172 19.75 -0.41 -0.86
C ALA A 172 20.94 -1.38 -0.73
N VAL A 173 22.19 -0.85 -0.67
CA VAL A 173 23.40 -1.66 -0.45
C VAL A 173 23.46 -2.27 0.94
N GLU A 174 22.76 -1.72 1.93
CA GLU A 174 22.83 -2.16 3.34
C GLU A 174 21.68 -3.11 3.73
N LEU A 175 20.66 -3.30 2.87
CA LEU A 175 19.51 -4.20 3.12
C LEU A 175 19.93 -5.68 3.29
N PRO A 176 19.68 -6.36 4.42
CA PRO A 176 20.16 -7.72 4.61
C PRO A 176 19.72 -8.72 3.52
N ASP A 177 18.46 -8.68 3.11
CA ASP A 177 17.90 -9.55 2.07
C ASP A 177 18.13 -8.98 0.66
N ASP A 178 18.76 -9.78 -0.21
CA ASP A 178 19.04 -9.39 -1.58
C ASP A 178 17.76 -9.15 -2.38
N ARG A 179 16.70 -9.94 -2.22
CA ARG A 179 15.43 -9.78 -2.96
C ARG A 179 14.75 -8.47 -2.61
N LEU A 180 14.77 -8.07 -1.34
CA LEU A 180 14.24 -6.78 -0.89
C LEU A 180 15.09 -5.62 -1.41
N SER A 181 16.42 -5.79 -1.46
CA SER A 181 17.32 -4.83 -2.12
C SER A 181 16.98 -4.66 -3.61
N PHE A 182 16.80 -5.76 -4.35
CA PHE A 182 16.37 -5.73 -5.75
C PHE A 182 14.99 -5.09 -5.93
N SER A 183 14.03 -5.42 -5.07
CA SER A 183 12.69 -4.82 -5.09
C SER A 183 12.73 -3.31 -4.86
N LEU A 184 13.59 -2.82 -3.97
CA LEU A 184 13.81 -1.39 -3.79
C LEU A 184 14.33 -0.73 -5.06
N ILE A 185 15.31 -1.34 -5.76
CA ILE A 185 15.82 -0.80 -7.03
C ILE A 185 14.73 -0.76 -8.11
N GLU A 186 13.91 -1.81 -8.23
CA GLU A 186 12.80 -1.85 -9.18
C GLU A 186 11.81 -0.72 -8.90
N GLN A 187 11.43 -0.51 -7.64
CA GLN A 187 10.54 0.59 -7.23
C GLN A 187 11.15 1.96 -7.49
N LEU A 188 12.45 2.15 -7.25
CA LEU A 188 13.16 3.39 -7.58
C LEU A 188 13.20 3.64 -9.09
N HIS A 189 13.38 2.58 -9.90
CA HIS A 189 13.36 2.69 -11.37
C HIS A 189 11.98 3.08 -11.89
N GLN A 190 10.91 2.56 -11.30
CA GLN A 190 9.55 2.99 -11.63
C GLN A 190 9.30 4.48 -11.35
N ILE A 191 9.98 5.06 -10.35
CA ILE A 191 9.85 6.48 -9.97
C ILE A 191 10.69 7.38 -10.90
N GLU A 192 11.92 6.98 -11.20
CA GLU A 192 12.92 7.86 -11.84
C GLU A 192 13.18 7.57 -13.32
N GLY A 193 12.75 6.39 -13.78
CA GLY A 193 13.13 5.85 -15.08
C GLY A 193 14.65 5.66 -15.19
N ASP A 194 15.15 5.71 -16.42
CA ASP A 194 16.54 5.34 -16.72
C ASP A 194 17.59 6.25 -16.09
N ARG A 195 17.19 7.43 -15.58
CA ARG A 195 18.07 8.35 -14.84
C ARG A 195 18.66 7.72 -13.58
N LEU A 196 17.97 6.73 -13.00
CA LEU A 196 18.50 5.98 -11.86
C LEU A 196 19.83 5.29 -12.19
N PHE A 197 19.99 4.83 -13.43
CA PHE A 197 21.18 4.10 -13.88
C PHE A 197 22.37 5.00 -14.14
N ASP A 198 22.15 6.30 -14.35
CA ASP A 198 23.20 7.30 -14.53
C ASP A 198 23.88 7.67 -13.21
N GLU A 199 23.27 7.34 -12.06
CA GLU A 199 23.83 7.63 -10.75
C GLU A 199 25.07 6.77 -10.46
N PRO A 200 26.21 7.36 -10.06
CA PRO A 200 27.40 6.60 -9.68
C PRO A 200 27.13 5.59 -8.56
N ALA A 201 26.18 5.90 -7.67
CA ALA A 201 25.76 5.02 -6.59
C ALA A 201 25.12 3.71 -7.11
N PHE A 202 24.51 3.73 -8.30
CA PHE A 202 23.95 2.52 -8.92
C PHE A 202 25.05 1.53 -9.31
N SER A 203 26.16 2.02 -9.88
CA SER A 203 27.33 1.19 -10.20
C SER A 203 27.94 0.55 -8.94
N ASN A 204 27.94 1.27 -7.81
CA ASN A 204 28.38 0.74 -6.53
C ASN A 204 27.45 -0.36 -6.02
N TRP A 205 26.14 -0.15 -6.14
CA TRP A 205 25.15 -1.18 -5.78
C TRP A 205 25.30 -2.43 -6.65
N VAL A 206 25.45 -2.29 -7.97
CA VAL A 206 25.71 -3.42 -8.88
C VAL A 206 27.00 -4.16 -8.48
N SER A 207 28.06 -3.44 -8.10
CA SER A 207 29.32 -4.07 -7.68
C SER A 207 29.17 -4.83 -6.37
N ALA A 208 28.37 -4.33 -5.43
CA ALA A 208 28.15 -4.96 -4.13
C ALA A 208 27.17 -6.14 -4.18
N ARG A 209 26.13 -6.05 -5.02
CA ARG A 209 24.94 -6.93 -5.01
C ARG A 209 24.74 -7.70 -6.31
N GLY A 210 25.21 -7.20 -7.44
CA GLY A 210 24.97 -7.75 -8.79
C GLY A 210 25.52 -9.16 -9.01
N ALA A 211 26.52 -9.60 -8.25
CA ALA A 211 27.02 -10.97 -8.29
C ALA A 211 26.15 -11.98 -7.50
N LYS A 212 25.20 -11.50 -6.69
CA LYS A 212 24.29 -12.29 -5.84
C LYS A 212 22.84 -12.32 -6.36
N ALA A 213 22.62 -11.93 -7.62
CA ALA A 213 21.30 -11.97 -8.22
C ALA A 213 20.65 -13.36 -8.01
N PRO A 214 19.40 -13.44 -7.52
CA PRO A 214 18.72 -14.72 -7.39
C PRO A 214 18.64 -15.35 -8.78
N VAL A 215 19.27 -16.51 -8.95
CA VAL A 215 19.18 -17.29 -10.18
C VAL A 215 17.75 -17.82 -10.30
N ALA A 216 16.86 -17.00 -10.85
CA ALA A 216 15.63 -17.45 -11.47
C ALA A 216 15.93 -17.56 -12.97
N SER A 217 15.89 -18.79 -13.47
CA SER A 217 16.11 -19.13 -14.87
C SER A 217 15.20 -18.29 -15.80
N PHE A 218 15.78 -17.31 -16.49
CA PHE A 218 15.19 -16.85 -17.74
C PHE A 218 15.39 -17.97 -18.76
N GLY A 219 14.34 -18.77 -18.96
CA GLY A 219 14.28 -19.77 -20.01
C GLY A 219 14.47 -19.09 -21.35
N ALA A 220 15.58 -19.39 -22.02
CA ALA A 220 15.75 -19.13 -23.43
C ALA A 220 14.65 -19.88 -24.20
N ALA A 221 13.83 -19.15 -24.96
CA ALA A 221 12.98 -19.75 -25.96
C ALA A 221 13.89 -20.32 -27.08
N PRO A 222 13.74 -21.59 -27.50
CA PRO A 222 14.43 -22.07 -28.67
C PRO A 222 13.80 -21.42 -29.92
N SER A 223 14.66 -20.79 -30.72
CA SER A 223 14.33 -20.39 -32.08
C SER A 223 14.01 -21.62 -32.91
N ALA A 224 12.75 -21.79 -33.30
CA ALA A 224 12.38 -22.73 -34.35
C ALA A 224 12.43 -22.00 -35.70
N GLY A 225 13.46 -22.32 -36.48
CA GLY A 225 13.39 -22.32 -37.95
C GLY A 225 12.93 -23.68 -38.46
#